data_AF-A0A8J7ZTZ9-F1
#
_entry.id   AF-A0A8J7ZTZ9-F1
#
_cell.length_a   1.000
_cell.length_b   1.000
_cell.length_c   1.000
_cell.angle_alpha   90.00
_cell.angle_beta   90.00
_cell.angle_gamma   90.00
#
_symmetry.space_group_name_H-M   'P 1'
#
loop_
_entity.id
_entity.type
_entity.pdbx_description
1 polymer ?
#
loop_
_entity_poly.entity_id
_entity_poly.type
_entity_poly.pdbx_seq_one_letter_code
_entity_poly.pdbx_strand_id
1 'polypeptide(L)' 'METRTTPEGDTVHVDREAAERGSDGPFFVAYLTPDRERKYGWFCANCETFDNAMDSMGRIECNVCGNFRKPTEWDAAHE' A
#
# COMPACT_ATOMS: atom_id res chain seq x y z
N MET A 1 -12.73 -2.73 6.98
CA MET A 1 -11.97 -2.84 5.73
C MET A 1 -12.92 -2.84 4.55
N GLU A 2 -12.56 -2.17 3.46
CA GLU A 2 -13.30 -2.14 2.20
C GLU A 2 -12.88 -3.33 1.34
N THR A 3 -13.83 -4.02 0.69
CA THR A 3 -13.52 -5.13 -0.20
C THR A 3 -13.31 -4.65 -1.63
N ARG A 4 -12.30 -5.19 -2.32
CA ARG A 4 -12.02 -4.96 -3.75
C ARG A 4 -11.62 -6.25 -4.47
N THR A 5 -11.70 -6.23 -5.80
CA THR A 5 -11.24 -7.31 -6.66
C THR A 5 -9.91 -6.92 -7.30
N THR A 6 -8.92 -7.82 -7.27
CA THR A 6 -7.64 -7.63 -7.94
C THR A 6 -7.76 -7.89 -9.45
N PRO A 7 -6.78 -7.51 -10.27
CA PRO A 7 -6.75 -7.88 -11.69
C PRO A 7 -6.76 -9.40 -11.93
N GLU A 8 -6.26 -10.20 -10.97
CA GLU A 8 -6.32 -11.67 -11.03
C GLU A 8 -7.69 -12.25 -10.66
N GLY A 9 -8.63 -11.43 -10.17
CA GLY A 9 -9.95 -11.85 -9.72
C GLY A 9 -10.04 -12.20 -8.23
N ASP A 10 -8.96 -12.03 -7.46
CA ASP A 10 -8.97 -12.28 -6.02
C ASP A 10 -9.75 -11.20 -5.28
N THR A 11 -10.42 -11.59 -4.19
CA THR A 11 -11.05 -10.64 -3.28
C THR A 11 -10.05 -10.24 -2.20
N VAL A 12 -9.82 -8.93 -2.05
CA VAL A 12 -8.93 -8.37 -1.04
C VAL A 12 -9.65 -7.35 -0.17
N HIS A 13 -9.13 -7.17 1.04
CA HIS A 13 -9.66 -6.29 2.07
C HIS A 13 -8.69 -5.13 2.31
N VAL A 14 -9.04 -3.95 1.82
CA VAL A 14 -8.27 -2.71 1.95
C VAL A 14 -8.53 -2.07 3.31
N ASP A 15 -7.48 -1.84 4.07
CA ASP A 15 -7.55 -1.19 5.38
C ASP A 15 -7.44 0.33 5.26
N ARG A 16 -8.58 1.00 5.12
CA ARG A 16 -8.68 2.47 4.99
C ARG A 16 -8.24 3.25 6.23
N GLU A 17 -8.06 2.58 7.36
CA GLU A 17 -7.57 3.19 8.60
C GLU A 17 -6.03 3.21 8.66
N ALA A 18 -5.36 2.35 7.89
CA ALA A 18 -3.91 2.21 7.85
C ALA A 18 -3.31 2.90 6.62
N ALA A 19 -3.36 4.23 6.60
CA ALA A 19 -2.84 5.04 5.51
C ALA A 19 -1.32 5.27 5.63
N GLU A 20 -0.59 4.93 4.58
CA GLU A 20 0.78 5.38 4.35
C GLU A 20 0.78 6.58 3.41
N ARG A 21 1.50 7.64 3.77
CA ARG A 21 1.53 8.87 2.97
C ARG A 21 2.37 8.69 1.69
N GLY A 22 1.75 8.85 0.53
CA GLY A 22 2.43 9.01 -0.76
C GLY A 22 2.53 10.47 -1.19
N SER A 23 3.25 10.72 -2.30
CA SER A 23 3.40 12.05 -2.92
C SER A 23 2.08 12.61 -3.45
N ASP A 24 1.27 11.76 -4.07
CA ASP A 24 0.07 12.16 -4.80
C ASP A 24 -1.21 11.65 -4.13
N GLY A 25 -1.09 10.62 -3.29
CA GLY A 25 -2.19 10.09 -2.49
C GLY A 25 -1.73 8.99 -1.55
N PRO A 26 -2.58 8.58 -0.59
CA PRO A 26 -2.22 7.54 0.35
C PRO A 26 -2.10 6.17 -0.33
N PHE A 27 -1.27 5.32 0.26
CA PHE A 27 -1.28 3.89 0.07
C PHE A 27 -1.97 3.23 1.25
N PHE A 28 -2.79 2.21 0.99
CA PHE A 28 -3.44 1.42 2.03
C PHE A 28 -3.01 -0.04 1.92
N VAL A 29 -2.78 -0.71 3.04
CA VAL A 29 -2.48 -2.15 3.02
C VAL A 29 -3.76 -2.91 2.63
N ALA A 30 -3.58 -3.94 1.80
CA ALA A 30 -4.63 -4.87 1.42
C ALA A 30 -4.31 -6.28 1.94
N TYR A 31 -5.34 -6.99 2.40
CA TYR A 31 -5.24 -8.33 2.95
C TYR A 31 -6.07 -9.33 2.13
N LEU A 32 -5.59 -10.57 2.01
CA LEU A 32 -6.36 -11.68 1.44
C LEU A 32 -7.46 -12.17 2.40
N THR A 33 -7.35 -11.86 3.69
CA THR A 33 -8.29 -12.30 4.73
C THR A 33 -8.83 -11.10 5.53
N PRO A 34 -10.09 -11.16 6.01
CA PRO A 34 -10.73 -10.07 6.73
C PRO A 34 -10.20 -9.88 8.18
N ASP A 35 -9.48 -10.85 8.71
CA ASP A 35 -8.80 -10.85 10.02
C ASP A 35 -7.39 -10.21 9.99
N ARG A 36 -6.92 -9.77 8.82
CA ARG A 36 -5.60 -9.16 8.60
C ARG A 36 -4.41 -10.12 8.77
N GLU A 37 -4.61 -11.44 8.76
CA GLU A 37 -3.53 -12.43 8.91
C GLU A 37 -2.63 -12.53 7.67
N ARG A 38 -3.19 -12.36 6.47
CA ARG A 38 -2.46 -12.53 5.20
C ARG A 38 -2.44 -11.25 4.39
N LYS A 39 -1.28 -10.58 4.30
CA LYS A 39 -1.10 -9.41 3.43
C LYS A 39 -1.11 -9.83 1.96
N TYR A 40 -1.86 -9.09 1.16
CA TYR A 40 -1.79 -9.14 -0.30
C TYR A 40 -0.72 -8.17 -0.82
N GLY A 41 -0.80 -6.90 -0.40
CA GLY A 41 0.08 -5.85 -0.90
C GLY A 41 -0.45 -4.46 -0.53
N TRP A 42 -0.20 -3.48 -1.40
CA TRP A 42 -0.65 -2.10 -1.22
C TRP A 42 -1.68 -1.72 -2.27
N PHE A 43 -2.56 -0.81 -1.91
CA PHE A 43 -3.54 -0.18 -2.77
C PHE A 43 -3.18 1.31 -2.91
N CYS A 44 -2.89 1.75 -4.14
CA CYS A 44 -2.66 3.16 -4.44
C CYS A 44 -4.00 3.87 -4.56
N ALA A 45 -4.35 4.73 -3.61
CA ALA A 45 -5.63 5.42 -3.63
C ALA A 45 -5.71 6.56 -4.68
N ASN A 46 -4.57 6.97 -5.24
CA ASN A 46 -4.52 8.04 -6.25
C ASN A 46 -5.11 7.60 -7.60
N CYS A 47 -4.72 6.41 -8.09
CA CYS A 47 -5.22 5.85 -9.35
C CYS A 47 -5.96 4.52 -9.19
N GLU A 48 -6.26 4.15 -7.94
CA GLU A 48 -7.07 2.99 -7.57
C GLU A 48 -6.56 1.65 -8.11
N THR A 49 -5.26 1.39 -7.98
CA THR A 49 -4.61 0.14 -8.43
C THR A 49 -3.85 -0.59 -7.31
N PHE A 50 -3.57 -1.87 -7.53
CA PHE A 50 -2.69 -2.69 -6.71
C PHE A 50 -1.29 -2.88 -7.32
N ASP A 51 -1.08 -2.42 -8.55
CA ASP A 51 0.18 -2.55 -9.27
C ASP A 51 1.24 -1.57 -8.70
N ASN A 52 1.97 -2.08 -7.72
CA ASN A 52 2.96 -1.32 -6.97
C ASN A 52 4.27 -2.12 -6.84
N ALA A 53 5.40 -1.43 -6.99
CA ALA A 53 6.70 -1.94 -6.62
C ALA A 53 7.00 -1.58 -5.16
N MET A 54 7.59 -2.51 -4.41
CA MET A 54 8.15 -2.26 -3.09
C MET A 54 9.57 -2.79 -3.03
N ASP A 55 10.48 -2.00 -2.46
CA ASP A 55 11.85 -2.43 -2.24
C ASP A 55 12.10 -2.90 -0.80
N SER A 56 13.32 -3.40 -0.54
CA SER A 56 13.73 -3.88 0.78
C SER A 56 13.79 -2.78 1.85
N MET A 57 13.77 -1.51 1.47
CA MET A 57 13.73 -0.36 2.39
C MET A 57 12.29 0.09 2.69
N GLY A 58 11.27 -0.59 2.14
CA GLY A 58 9.87 -0.26 2.33
C GLY A 58 9.42 0.99 1.55
N ARG A 59 10.17 1.41 0.53
CA ARG A 59 9.68 2.39 -0.44
C ARG A 59 8.59 1.74 -1.27
N ILE A 60 7.57 2.50 -1.62
CA ILE A 60 6.47 2.05 -2.46
C ILE A 60 6.36 2.98 -3.64
N GLU A 61 6.29 2.43 -4.84
CA GLU A 61 6.02 3.19 -6.06
C GLU A 61 4.86 2.53 -6.80
N CYS A 62 3.88 3.33 -7.20
CA CYS A 62 2.80 2.87 -8.06
C CYS A 62 3.30 2.79 -9.51
N ASN A 63 3.28 1.60 -10.10
CA ASN A 63 3.76 1.38 -11.47
C ASN A 63 2.89 2.06 -12.55
N VAL A 64 1.69 2.54 -12.17
CA VAL A 64 0.73 3.16 -13.09
C VAL A 64 0.83 4.69 -13.10
N CYS A 65 0.81 5.33 -11.92
CA CYS A 65 0.76 6.79 -11.83
C CYS A 65 2.01 7.44 -11.24
N GLY A 66 3.01 6.64 -10.80
CA GLY A 66 4.23 7.15 -10.19
C GLY A 66 4.06 7.70 -8.76
N ASN A 67 2.87 7.57 -8.14
CA ASN A 67 2.70 7.91 -6.73
C ASN A 67 3.75 7.17 -5.90
N PHE A 68 4.38 7.87 -4.96
CA PHE A 68 5.57 7.37 -4.28
C PHE A 68 5.50 7.61 -2.78
N ARG A 69 5.70 6.53 -2.01
CA ARG A 69 5.90 6.57 -0.56
C ARG A 69 7.41 6.55 -0.28
N LYS A 70 7.92 7.63 0.30
CA LYS A 70 9.27 7.64 0.88
C LYS A 70 9.37 6.61 2.02
N PRO A 71 10.54 6.02 2.28
CA PRO A 71 10.70 5.28 3.51
C PRO A 71 10.39 6.24 4.66
N THR A 72 9.67 5.77 5.68
CA THR A 72 9.57 6.51 6.95
C THR A 72 11.00 6.86 7.35
N GLU A 73 11.29 8.16 7.50
CA GLU A 73 12.53 8.60 8.12
C GLU A 73 12.63 7.84 9.43
N TRP A 74 13.59 6.92 9.49
CA TRP A 74 14.09 6.52 10.78
C TRP A 74 14.78 7.77 11.25
N ASP A 75 14.14 8.51 12.17
CA ASP A 75 14.84 9.49 12.98
C ASP A 75 16.06 8.75 13.49
N ALA A 76 17.21 9.03 12.89
CA ALA A 76 18.48 8.70 13.48
C ALA A 76 18.58 9.65 14.69
N ALA A 77 17.82 9.34 15.74
CA ALA A 77 18.15 9.68 17.10
C ALA A 77 19.39 8.84 17.44
N HIS A 78 20.51 9.19 16.83
CA HIS A 78 21.83 8.77 17.24
C HIS A 78 22.48 10.01 17.85
N GLU A 79 22.49 9.98 19.19
CA GLU A 79 23.33 10.67 20.19
C GLU A 79 23.46 12.20 20.17
#